data_AF-A0A235H677-F1
#
_entry.id   AF-A0A235H677-F1
#
_cell.length_a   1.000
_cell.length_b   1.000
_cell.length_c   1.000
_cell.angle_alpha   90.00
_cell.angle_beta   90.00
_cell.angle_gamma   90.00
#
_symmetry.space_group_name_H-M   'P 1'
#
loop_
_entity.id
_entity.type
_entity.pdbx_description
1 polymer ?
#
loop_
_entity_poly.entity_id
_entity_poly.type
_entity_poly.pdbx_seq_one_letter_code
_entity_poly.pdbx_strand_id
1 'polypeptide(L)'
;MTNSMFALIAEELARIAADKGETLPALDPDTRFLGGDLPIDSLDLATLLVVLEQRTGQDPFRAGFVQFNTIGELAALYRPGVPAGAA
;
A
#
# COMPACT_ATOMS: atom_id res chain seq x y z
N MET A 1 14.68 -8.59 -8.90
CA MET A 1 14.53 -7.20 -8.44
C MET A 1 13.12 -7.04 -7.91
N THR A 2 12.90 -7.39 -6.65
CA THR A 2 11.58 -7.26 -6.02
C THR A 2 11.25 -5.77 -5.89
N ASN A 3 10.17 -5.40 -6.58
CA ASN A 3 9.53 -4.10 -6.76
C ASN A 3 9.71 -3.18 -5.52
N SER A 4 10.52 -2.11 -5.64
CA SER A 4 10.88 -1.19 -4.53
C SER A 4 9.68 -0.67 -3.74
N MET A 5 8.53 -0.55 -4.38
CA MET A 5 7.29 -0.14 -3.74
C MET A 5 6.68 -1.20 -2.81
N PHE A 6 6.75 -2.48 -3.19
CA PHE A 6 6.25 -3.55 -2.34
C PHE A 6 7.04 -3.62 -1.03
N ALA A 7 8.37 -3.48 -1.12
CA ALA A 7 9.23 -3.44 0.06
C ALA A 7 8.90 -2.25 0.99
N LEU A 8 8.63 -1.06 0.42
CA LEU A 8 8.21 0.10 1.20
C LEU A 8 6.86 -0.12 1.88
N ILE A 9 5.87 -0.63 1.16
CA ILE A 9 4.54 -0.94 1.74
C ILE A 9 4.69 -1.98 2.86
N ALA A 10 5.49 -3.03 2.64
CA ALA A 10 5.72 -4.07 3.64
C ALA A 10 6.43 -3.52 4.89
N GLU A 11 7.42 -2.63 4.73
CA GLU A 11 8.11 -1.98 5.84
C GLU A 11 7.15 -1.14 6.68
N GLU A 12 6.32 -0.32 6.04
CA GLU A 12 5.37 0.55 6.74
C GLU A 12 4.24 -0.25 7.40
N LEU A 13 3.72 -1.29 6.74
CA LEU A 13 2.75 -2.20 7.35
C LEU A 13 3.33 -2.90 8.58
N ALA A 14 4.60 -3.31 8.53
CA ALA A 14 5.28 -3.93 9.67
C ALA A 14 5.40 -2.95 10.84
N ARG A 15 5.69 -1.68 10.57
CA ARG A 15 5.73 -0.62 11.59
C ARG A 15 4.36 -0.40 12.23
N ILE A 16 3.32 -0.23 11.41
CA ILE A 16 1.94 -0.02 11.90
C ILE A 16 1.47 -1.20 12.76
N ALA A 17 1.73 -2.44 12.31
CA ALA A 17 1.40 -3.62 13.09
C ALA A 17 2.19 -3.67 14.41
N ALA A 18 3.51 -3.38 14.38
CA ALA A 18 4.35 -3.37 15.56
C ALA A 18 3.96 -2.30 16.58
N ASP A 19 3.55 -1.11 16.14
CA ASP A 19 3.06 -0.03 17.00
C ASP A 19 1.79 -0.43 17.76
N LYS A 20 0.98 -1.34 17.18
CA LYS A 20 -0.19 -1.95 17.81
C LYS A 20 0.15 -3.15 18.70
N GLY A 21 1.40 -3.61 18.69
CA GLY A 21 1.84 -4.85 19.34
C GLY A 21 1.42 -6.11 18.59
N GLU A 22 1.04 -5.99 17.32
CA GLU A 22 0.64 -7.08 16.44
C GLU A 22 1.80 -7.54 15.56
N THR A 23 1.73 -8.78 15.08
CA THR A 23 2.73 -9.34 14.17
C THR A 23 2.18 -9.35 12.76
N LEU A 24 2.93 -8.77 11.82
CA LEU A 24 2.56 -8.81 10.41
C LEU A 24 2.75 -10.24 9.86
N PRO A 25 1.72 -10.84 9.24
CA PRO A 25 1.87 -12.13 8.59
C PRO A 25 2.71 -12.01 7.30
N ALA A 26 3.03 -13.14 6.68
CA ALA A 26 3.73 -13.15 5.40
C ALA A 26 2.92 -12.39 4.34
N LEU A 27 3.53 -11.35 3.76
CA LEU A 27 2.90 -10.52 2.75
C LEU A 27 3.14 -11.08 1.35
N ASP A 28 2.10 -11.07 0.54
CA ASP A 28 2.10 -11.41 -0.88
C ASP A 28 1.39 -10.29 -1.67
N PRO A 29 1.67 -10.10 -2.98
CA PRO A 29 0.93 -9.15 -3.81
C PRO A 29 -0.60 -9.33 -3.77
N ASP A 30 -1.09 -10.55 -3.54
CA ASP A 30 -2.53 -10.84 -3.44
C ASP A 30 -3.11 -10.61 -2.04
N THR A 31 -2.28 -10.27 -1.05
CA THR A 31 -2.72 -9.98 0.32
C THR A 31 -3.62 -8.75 0.35
N ARG A 32 -4.79 -8.89 0.96
CA ARG A 32 -5.78 -7.81 1.12
C ARG A 32 -5.48 -6.92 2.30
N PHE A 33 -5.71 -5.62 2.14
CA PHE A 33 -5.58 -4.65 3.23
C PHE A 33 -6.69 -4.78 4.27
N LEU A 34 -7.95 -4.64 3.84
CA LEU A 34 -9.10 -4.64 4.74
C LEU A 34 -9.91 -5.94 4.58
N GLY A 35 -10.40 -6.48 5.71
CA GLY A 35 -11.22 -7.69 5.73
C GLY A 35 -10.49 -8.98 5.35
N GLY A 36 -9.16 -8.97 5.42
CA GLY A 36 -8.30 -10.15 5.25
C GLY A 36 -7.58 -10.51 6.56
N ASP A 37 -6.41 -11.14 6.42
CA ASP A 37 -5.58 -11.60 7.54
C ASP A 37 -4.66 -10.51 8.11
N LEU A 38 -4.65 -9.30 7.53
CA LEU A 38 -3.81 -8.22 8.01
C LEU A 38 -4.42 -7.54 9.25
N PRO A 39 -3.61 -7.25 10.27
CA PRO A 39 -4.03 -6.56 11.49
C PRO A 39 -4.14 -5.04 11.28
N ILE A 40 -4.81 -4.60 10.21
CA ILE A 40 -4.94 -3.18 9.86
C ILE A 40 -6.39 -2.79 9.66
N ASP A 41 -6.70 -1.55 9.99
CA ASP A 41 -8.00 -0.93 9.74
C ASP A 41 -7.92 0.19 8.68
N SER A 42 -9.05 0.86 8.45
CA SER A 42 -9.12 1.96 7.48
C SER A 42 -8.25 3.16 7.86
N LEU A 43 -7.98 3.38 9.16
CA LEU A 43 -7.15 4.48 9.64
C LEU A 43 -5.66 4.16 9.44
N ASP A 44 -5.27 2.93 9.73
CA ASP A 44 -3.95 2.39 9.44
C ASP A 44 -3.64 2.49 7.94
N LEU A 45 -4.61 2.11 7.10
CA LEU A 45 -4.49 2.23 5.66
C LEU A 45 -4.33 3.70 5.23
N ALA A 46 -5.13 4.62 5.76
CA ALA A 46 -4.98 6.04 5.46
C ALA A 46 -3.60 6.58 5.88
N THR A 47 -3.08 6.13 7.02
CA THR A 47 -1.75 6.48 7.51
C THR A 47 -0.65 5.97 6.58
N LEU A 48 -0.75 4.72 6.13
CA LEU A 48 0.15 4.14 5.15
C LEU A 48 0.20 4.99 3.87
N LEU A 49 -0.95 5.39 3.32
CA LEU A 49 -1.00 6.21 2.10
C LEU A 49 -0.29 7.55 2.29
N VAL A 50 -0.51 8.23 3.41
CA VAL A 50 0.14 9.51 3.73
C VAL A 50 1.66 9.34 3.83
N VAL A 51 2.15 8.28 4.48
CA VAL A 51 3.59 8.02 4.59
C VAL A 51 4.20 7.71 3.22
N LEU A 52 3.52 6.91 2.39
CA LEU A 52 3.96 6.62 1.03
C LEU A 52 4.04 7.89 0.17
N GLU A 53 3.04 8.77 0.25
CA GLU A 53 3.04 10.07 -0.42
C GLU A 53 4.24 10.92 0.03
N GLN A 54 4.48 11.02 1.33
CA GLN A 54 5.61 11.78 1.88
C GLN A 54 6.97 11.21 1.46
N ARG A 55 7.12 9.88 1.41
CA ARG A 55 8.37 9.20 1.03
C ARG A 55 8.63 9.24 -0.47
N THR A 56 7.58 9.13 -1.28
CA THR A 56 7.70 9.00 -2.74
C THR A 56 7.50 10.32 -3.48
N GLY A 57 6.85 11.30 -2.83
CA GLY A 57 6.39 12.55 -3.44
C GLY A 57 5.26 12.35 -4.46
N GLN A 58 4.65 11.17 -4.52
CA GLN A 58 3.61 10.82 -5.49
C GLN A 58 2.29 10.57 -4.78
N ASP A 59 1.22 11.17 -5.30
CA ASP A 59 -0.16 10.90 -4.88
C ASP A 59 -0.95 10.37 -6.11
N PRO A 60 -1.12 9.04 -6.23
CA PRO A 60 -1.88 8.45 -7.34
C PRO A 60 -3.39 8.73 -7.25
N PHE A 61 -3.89 9.18 -6.10
CA PHE A 61 -5.31 9.50 -5.88
C PHE A 61 -5.66 10.94 -6.23
N ARG A 62 -4.65 11.80 -6.48
CA ARG A 62 -4.84 13.20 -6.86
C ARG A 62 -5.65 13.39 -8.14
N ALA A 63 -5.56 12.44 -9.08
CA ALA A 63 -6.29 12.46 -10.34
C ALA A 63 -7.72 11.87 -10.26
N GLY A 64 -8.08 11.28 -9.12
CA GLY A 64 -9.35 10.61 -8.91
C GLY A 64 -9.20 9.42 -7.96
N PHE A 65 -10.30 9.03 -7.31
CA PHE A 65 -10.30 7.87 -6.41
C PHE A 65 -10.07 6.59 -7.21
N VAL A 66 -8.96 5.91 -6.95
CA VAL A 66 -8.66 4.59 -7.50
C VAL A 66 -8.95 3.54 -6.44
N GLN A 67 -9.78 2.57 -6.79
CA GLN A 67 -10.07 1.46 -5.89
C GLN A 67 -8.93 0.45 -5.92
N PHE A 68 -8.48 0.03 -4.74
CA PHE A 68 -7.53 -1.04 -4.55
C PHE A 68 -7.92 -1.84 -3.31
N ASN A 69 -7.61 -3.12 -3.30
CA ASN A 69 -7.89 -4.06 -2.23
C ASN A 69 -6.62 -4.79 -1.79
N THR A 70 -5.64 -4.99 -2.68
CA THR A 70 -4.42 -5.76 -2.41
C THR A 70 -3.14 -4.93 -2.46
N ILE A 71 -2.09 -5.45 -1.81
CA ILE A 71 -0.75 -4.82 -1.80
C ILE A 71 -0.20 -4.66 -3.21
N GLY A 72 -0.39 -5.66 -4.08
CA GLY A 72 0.06 -5.61 -5.47
C GLY A 72 -0.63 -4.51 -6.26
N GLU A 73 -1.94 -4.32 -6.08
CA GLU A 73 -2.70 -3.24 -6.72
C GLU A 73 -2.18 -1.87 -6.26
N LEU A 74 -2.02 -1.66 -4.95
CA LEU A 74 -1.46 -0.41 -4.42
C LEU A 74 -0.05 -0.16 -4.97
N ALA A 75 0.82 -1.17 -4.94
CA ALA A 75 2.18 -1.06 -5.44
C ALA A 75 2.25 -0.71 -6.94
N ALA A 76 1.24 -1.13 -7.72
CA ALA A 76 1.14 -0.78 -9.12
C ALA A 76 0.74 0.69 -9.34
N LEU A 77 -0.07 1.28 -8.45
CA LEU A 77 -0.48 2.70 -8.53
C LEU A 77 0.70 3.67 -8.40
N TYR A 78 1.71 3.31 -7.60
CA TYR A 78 2.92 4.12 -7.41
C TYR A 78 4.03 3.80 -8.42
N ARG A 79 3.76 2.99 -9.45
CA ARG A 79 4.75 2.72 -10.50
C ARG A 79 4.78 3.89 -11.48
N PRO A 80 5.92 4.60 -11.64
CA PRO A 80 6.01 5.66 -12.64
C PRO A 80 5.90 5.06 -14.04
N GLY A 81 4.86 5.43 -14.79
CA GLY A 81 4.76 5.13 -16.23
C GLY A 81 3.54 4.35 -16.73
N VAL A 82 2.47 4.16 -15.94
CA VAL A 82 1.19 3.71 -16.51
C VAL A 82 0.30 4.93 -16.73
N PRO A 83 0.16 5.46 -17.96
CA PRO A 83 -0.85 6.48 -18.23
C PRO A 83 -2.24 5.92 -17.89
N ALA A 84 -3.02 6.70 -17.13
CA ALA A 84 -4.41 6.39 -16.76
C ALA A 84 -5.40 6.45 -17.96
N GLY A 85 -4.98 5.98 -19.13
CA GLY A 85 -5.74 6.07 -20.38
C GLY A 85 -5.04 5.35 -21.52
N ALA A 86 -5.25 4.04 -21.61
CA ALA A 86 -4.99 3.26 -22.82
C ALA A 86 -6.02 2.12 -22.90
N ALA A 87 -7.27 2.50 -23.18
CA ALA A 87 -8.29 1.66 -23.81
C ALA A 87 -9.25 2.58 -24.56
#